data_AF-A0A395IQA6-F1
#
_entry.id   AF-A0A395IQA6-F1
#
_cell.length_a   1.000
_cell.length_b   1.000
_cell.length_c   1.000
_cell.angle_alpha   90.00
_cell.angle_beta   90.00
_cell.angle_gamma   90.00
#
_symmetry.space_group_name_H-M   'P 1'
#
loop_
_entity.id
_entity.type
_entity.pdbx_description
1 polymer ?
#
loop_
_entity_poly.entity_id
_entity_poly.type
_entity_poly.pdbx_seq_one_letter_code
_entity_poly.pdbx_strand_id
1 'polypeptide(L)'
;MSNNKYILASLMLSASTAVASNMNSFVKRDSWGAAFSLGPAKQEIIQTTTTIYPGKMPSDQKAYLFAWLGISNGTGDLIQSIVGSYPAGGSECGGQEGADTTWCISSESMAADTNMSET
;
A
#
# COMPACT_ATOMS: atom_id res chain seq x y z
N MET A 1 36.54 28.42 66.00
CA MET A 1 36.41 27.03 66.49
C MET A 1 35.52 26.26 65.52
N SER A 2 36.00 25.10 65.01
CA SER A 2 35.23 23.99 64.39
C SER A 2 34.61 24.24 63.00
N ASN A 3 34.64 23.36 61.99
CA ASN A 3 35.45 22.18 61.65
C ASN A 3 35.15 21.80 60.19
N ASN A 4 36.18 21.30 59.50
CA ASN A 4 36.21 20.66 58.19
C ASN A 4 35.20 19.52 58.00
N LYS A 5 34.80 19.30 56.73
CA LYS A 5 34.37 18.06 56.02
C LYS A 5 33.49 18.60 54.88
N TYR A 6 33.79 18.49 53.58
CA TYR A 6 33.98 17.30 52.74
C TYR A 6 34.79 17.76 51.51
N ILE A 7 36.10 17.49 51.41
CA ILE A 7 36.71 16.32 50.76
C ILE A 7 35.91 15.78 49.57
N LEU A 8 36.39 16.18 48.38
CA LEU A 8 36.71 15.39 47.19
C LEU A 8 35.67 14.42 46.57
N ALA A 9 35.63 14.54 45.24
CA ALA A 9 35.49 13.47 44.26
C ALA A 9 34.10 12.88 44.03
N SER A 10 33.57 13.14 42.83
CA SER A 10 32.84 12.15 42.02
C SER A 10 32.95 12.54 40.55
N LEU A 11 34.00 12.02 39.91
CA LEU A 11 34.05 11.73 38.48
C LEU A 11 33.13 10.53 38.21
N MET A 12 32.79 10.29 36.93
CA MET A 12 32.04 9.16 36.34
C MET A 12 30.54 9.42 36.16
N LEU A 13 29.85 8.97 35.11
CA LEU A 13 30.16 8.40 33.79
C LEU A 13 28.76 8.05 33.24
N SER A 14 28.31 8.65 32.14
CA SER A 14 27.27 8.03 31.32
C SER A 14 27.20 8.74 29.97
N ALA A 15 28.09 8.31 29.07
CA ALA A 15 27.83 8.35 27.64
C ALA A 15 26.68 7.36 27.38
N SER A 16 25.45 7.85 27.26
CA SER A 16 24.34 7.03 26.81
C SER A 16 24.45 6.88 25.30
N THR A 17 24.83 5.66 24.90
CA THR A 17 24.92 5.16 23.53
C THR A 17 23.64 5.40 22.74
N ALA A 18 23.80 5.87 21.50
CA ALA A 18 22.77 5.84 20.48
C ALA A 18 22.26 4.41 20.31
N VAL A 19 21.01 4.17 20.68
CA VAL A 19 20.19 3.15 20.03
C VAL A 19 19.33 3.92 19.04
N ALA A 20 19.86 4.09 17.83
CA ALA A 20 18.99 4.26 16.68
C ALA A 20 18.16 2.97 16.63
N SER A 21 16.94 3.04 17.17
CA SER A 21 15.95 2.00 16.95
C SER A 21 15.84 1.87 15.44
N ASN A 22 16.41 0.80 14.87
CA ASN A 22 15.92 0.24 13.63
C ASN A 22 14.49 -0.21 13.93
N MET A 23 13.59 0.76 13.99
CA MET A 23 12.20 0.52 13.63
C MET A 23 12.29 0.11 12.17
N ASN A 24 12.49 -1.18 11.95
CA ASN A 24 11.79 -1.85 10.87
C ASN A 24 10.33 -1.52 11.14
N SER A 25 9.91 -0.38 10.62
CA SER A 25 8.54 -0.07 10.34
C SER A 25 8.10 -1.28 9.53
N PHE A 26 7.45 -2.23 10.20
CA PHE A 26 6.50 -3.10 9.54
C PHE A 26 5.38 -2.15 9.10
N VAL A 27 5.70 -1.31 8.10
CA VAL A 27 4.71 -0.72 7.22
C VAL A 27 3.92 -1.94 6.83
N LYS A 28 2.67 -1.98 7.31
CA LYS A 28 1.69 -2.95 6.88
C LYS A 28 1.76 -2.85 5.37
N ARG A 29 2.47 -3.78 4.72
CA ARG A 29 2.51 -3.80 3.27
C ARG A 29 1.07 -4.01 2.92
N ASP A 30 0.50 -3.09 2.16
CA ASP A 30 -0.79 -3.30 1.56
C ASP A 30 -0.70 -4.67 0.90
N SER A 31 -1.33 -5.64 1.54
CA SER A 31 -1.27 -7.00 1.06
C SER A 31 -2.28 -6.99 -0.08
N TRP A 32 -1.78 -6.69 -1.27
CA TRP A 32 -2.36 -7.15 -2.51
C TRP A 32 -2.77 -8.61 -2.25
N GLY A 33 -4.01 -8.96 -2.57
CA GLY A 33 -4.54 -10.31 -2.34
C GLY A 33 -3.71 -11.38 -3.08
N ALA A 34 -4.34 -12.49 -3.46
CA ALA A 34 -3.64 -13.44 -4.31
C ALA A 34 -3.15 -12.75 -5.61
N ALA A 35 -1.84 -12.64 -5.77
CA ALA A 35 -1.20 -12.01 -6.92
C ALA A 35 -0.29 -13.04 -7.60
N PHE A 36 -0.42 -13.12 -8.92
CA PHE A 36 0.46 -13.95 -9.74
C PHE A 36 1.28 -13.03 -10.63
N SER A 37 2.60 -13.13 -10.53
CA SER A 37 3.54 -12.36 -11.34
C SER A 37 4.29 -13.28 -12.28
N LEU A 38 4.36 -12.89 -13.56
CA LEU A 38 5.21 -13.53 -14.56
C LEU A 38 6.71 -13.16 -14.40
N GLY A 39 7.03 -12.30 -13.44
CA GLY A 39 8.37 -11.78 -13.23
C GLY A 39 8.78 -10.73 -14.27
N PRO A 40 10.04 -10.25 -14.21
CA PRO A 40 10.54 -9.24 -15.13
C PRO A 40 10.67 -9.83 -16.54
N ALA A 41 10.06 -9.15 -17.51
CA ALA A 41 10.25 -9.48 -18.92
C ALA A 41 11.61 -8.94 -19.41
N LYS A 42 12.23 -9.66 -20.36
CA LYS A 42 13.45 -9.22 -21.05
C LYS A 42 13.17 -8.25 -22.21
N GLN A 43 11.91 -8.08 -22.56
CA GLN A 43 11.42 -7.27 -23.68
C GLN A 43 10.35 -6.33 -23.15
N GLU A 44 10.14 -5.21 -23.83
CA GLU A 44 9.10 -4.25 -23.49
C GLU A 44 7.71 -4.88 -23.67
N ILE A 45 6.90 -4.80 -22.61
CA ILE A 45 5.51 -5.26 -22.65
C ILE A 45 4.64 -4.06 -23.02
N ILE A 46 4.18 -4.02 -24.27
CA ILE A 46 3.30 -2.95 -24.76
C ILE A 46 1.81 -3.21 -24.52
N GLN A 47 1.43 -4.48 -24.30
CA GLN A 47 0.04 -4.88 -24.05
C GLN A 47 -0.03 -6.18 -23.27
N THR A 48 -1.00 -6.26 -22.35
CA THR A 48 -1.47 -7.52 -21.77
C THR A 48 -2.99 -7.59 -21.89
N THR A 49 -3.54 -8.78 -22.06
CA THR A 49 -4.99 -8.99 -22.15
C THR A 49 -5.36 -10.17 -21.29
N THR A 50 -6.29 -9.95 -20.37
CA THR A 50 -6.82 -10.98 -19.48
C THR A 50 -8.34 -10.89 -19.50
N THR A 51 -9.00 -12.05 -19.52
CA THR A 51 -10.45 -12.14 -19.37
C THR A 51 -10.77 -12.54 -17.94
N ILE A 52 -11.49 -11.67 -17.24
CA ILE A 52 -11.91 -11.91 -15.85
C ILE A 52 -13.39 -12.27 -15.83
N TYR A 53 -13.72 -13.37 -15.17
CA TYR A 53 -15.10 -13.79 -14.90
C TYR A 53 -15.37 -13.66 -13.40
N PRO A 54 -15.75 -12.47 -12.91
CA PRO A 54 -15.78 -12.20 -11.46
C PRO A 54 -16.98 -12.86 -10.75
N GLY A 55 -17.89 -13.48 -11.51
CA GLY A 55 -19.07 -14.13 -10.98
C GLY A 55 -20.09 -13.13 -10.41
N LYS A 56 -20.95 -13.63 -9.51
CA LYS A 56 -21.90 -12.77 -8.81
C LYS A 56 -21.13 -11.90 -7.83
N MET A 57 -21.39 -10.60 -7.88
CA MET A 57 -20.82 -9.66 -6.93
C MET A 57 -21.20 -10.03 -5.49
N PRO A 58 -20.28 -9.94 -4.52
CA PRO A 58 -20.60 -10.15 -3.13
C PRO A 58 -21.70 -9.17 -2.68
N SER A 59 -22.78 -9.69 -2.11
CA SER A 59 -23.68 -8.87 -1.29
C SER A 59 -22.96 -8.59 0.03
N ASP A 60 -23.15 -7.41 0.63
CA ASP A 60 -22.75 -7.06 2.02
C ASP A 60 -21.27 -6.83 2.37
N GLN A 61 -20.37 -6.77 1.38
CA GLN A 61 -18.95 -6.51 1.61
C GLN A 61 -18.69 -5.19 2.38
N LYS A 62 -17.82 -5.28 3.39
CA LYS A 62 -17.45 -4.16 4.27
C LYS A 62 -16.23 -3.38 3.78
N ALA A 63 -15.56 -3.90 2.77
CA ALA A 63 -14.35 -3.36 2.19
C ALA A 63 -14.37 -3.56 0.67
N TYR A 64 -13.37 -2.99 0.00
CA TYR A 64 -13.19 -3.13 -1.43
C TYR A 64 -12.72 -4.52 -1.82
N LEU A 65 -13.17 -4.99 -2.97
CA LEU A 65 -12.65 -6.20 -3.62
C LEU A 65 -12.21 -5.85 -5.04
N PHE A 66 -10.95 -6.12 -5.36
CA PHE A 66 -10.35 -5.80 -6.65
C PHE A 66 -9.81 -7.04 -7.33
N ALA A 67 -10.24 -7.29 -8.56
CA ALA A 67 -9.55 -8.16 -9.50
C ALA A 67 -8.83 -7.27 -10.51
N TRP A 68 -7.51 -7.38 -10.59
CA TRP A 68 -6.69 -6.43 -11.35
C TRP A 68 -5.69 -7.12 -12.25
N LEU A 69 -5.38 -6.47 -13.36
CA LEU A 69 -4.30 -6.80 -14.27
C LEU A 69 -3.41 -5.57 -14.35
N GLY A 70 -2.09 -5.73 -14.23
CA GLY A 70 -1.18 -4.60 -14.34
C GLY A 70 0.19 -4.95 -14.90
N ILE A 71 0.85 -3.91 -15.41
CA ILE A 71 2.24 -3.92 -15.87
C ILE A 71 3.01 -2.96 -14.98
N SER A 72 4.06 -3.45 -14.32
CA SER A 72 4.95 -2.64 -13.49
C SER A 72 6.35 -2.59 -14.08
N ASN A 73 7.02 -1.46 -13.89
CA ASN A 73 8.45 -1.31 -14.19
C ASN A 73 9.36 -1.78 -13.03
N GLY A 74 8.78 -2.26 -11.92
CA GLY A 74 9.53 -2.75 -10.76
C GLY A 74 10.14 -1.66 -9.87
N THR A 75 10.03 -0.38 -10.25
CA THR A 75 10.47 0.77 -9.44
C THR A 75 9.34 1.50 -8.74
N GLY A 76 8.10 1.07 -8.95
CA GLY A 76 6.91 1.59 -8.27
C GLY A 76 5.83 2.11 -9.22
N ASP A 77 6.15 2.27 -10.52
CA ASP A 77 5.13 2.65 -11.49
C ASP A 77 4.30 1.41 -11.88
N LEU A 78 3.00 1.62 -12.01
CA LEU A 78 2.03 0.60 -12.36
C LEU A 78 0.97 1.19 -13.28
N ILE A 79 0.76 0.55 -14.43
CA ILE A 79 -0.45 0.74 -15.22
C ILE A 79 -1.32 -0.49 -14.99
N GLN A 80 -2.57 -0.28 -14.60
CA GLN A 80 -3.50 -1.36 -14.30
C GLN A 80 -4.92 -1.11 -14.82
N SER A 81 -5.65 -2.20 -14.98
CA SER A 81 -7.10 -2.18 -15.11
C SER A 81 -7.70 -3.03 -14.00
N ILE A 82 -8.75 -2.51 -13.38
CA ILE A 82 -9.39 -3.09 -12.20
C ILE A 82 -10.85 -3.40 -12.52
N VAL A 83 -11.29 -4.56 -12.07
CA VAL A 83 -12.69 -4.94 -11.88
C VAL A 83 -12.94 -4.91 -10.37
N GLY A 84 -13.53 -3.82 -9.92
CA GLY A 84 -13.71 -3.49 -8.51
C GLY A 84 -15.15 -3.68 -8.05
N SER A 85 -15.29 -4.07 -6.79
CA SER A 85 -16.54 -4.07 -6.05
C SER A 85 -16.38 -3.20 -4.81
N TYR A 86 -17.36 -2.33 -4.56
CA TYR A 86 -17.26 -1.24 -3.61
C TYR A 86 -18.31 -1.37 -2.49
N PRO A 87 -18.04 -0.89 -1.26
CA PRO A 87 -19.06 -0.76 -0.22
C PRO A 87 -20.16 0.21 -0.64
N ALA A 88 -21.31 0.15 0.05
CA ALA A 88 -22.42 1.07 -0.17
C ALA A 88 -21.97 2.55 -0.14
N GLY A 89 -22.28 3.27 -1.21
CA GLY A 89 -21.91 4.69 -1.39
C GLY A 89 -20.52 4.95 -1.97
N GLY A 90 -19.69 3.92 -2.20
CA GLY A 90 -18.42 4.03 -2.93
C GLY A 90 -18.54 3.47 -4.36
N SER A 91 -17.85 4.07 -5.33
CA SER A 91 -17.83 3.57 -6.71
C SER A 91 -16.82 4.30 -7.59
N GLU A 92 -16.10 3.55 -8.43
CA GLU A 92 -15.39 4.10 -9.60
C GLU A 92 -16.27 4.17 -10.86
N CYS A 93 -17.52 3.68 -10.81
CA CYS A 93 -18.49 3.82 -11.90
C CYS A 93 -19.20 5.20 -11.92
N GLY A 94 -18.64 6.23 -11.27
CA GLY A 94 -19.23 7.58 -11.29
C GLY A 94 -20.54 7.72 -10.50
N GLY A 95 -20.67 7.03 -9.35
CA GLY A 95 -21.77 7.24 -8.40
C GLY A 95 -23.16 6.85 -8.88
N GLN A 96 -23.25 5.96 -9.87
CA GLN A 96 -24.51 5.44 -10.41
C GLN A 96 -25.34 4.73 -9.32
N GLU A 97 -26.67 4.80 -9.42
CA GLU A 97 -27.58 4.02 -8.57
C GLU A 97 -27.28 2.52 -8.74
N GLY A 98 -27.09 1.80 -7.62
CA GLY A 98 -26.74 0.39 -7.64
C GLY A 98 -25.26 0.09 -7.87
N ALA A 99 -24.35 1.07 -7.74
CA ALA A 99 -22.91 0.86 -7.73
C ALA A 99 -22.44 -0.18 -6.68
N ASP A 100 -23.19 -0.32 -5.59
CA ASP A 100 -23.02 -1.31 -4.54
C ASP A 100 -23.65 -2.68 -4.86
N THR A 101 -24.11 -2.86 -6.10
CA THR A 101 -24.67 -4.11 -6.65
C THR A 101 -24.06 -4.53 -7.99
N THR A 102 -23.11 -3.75 -8.54
CA THR A 102 -22.44 -4.04 -9.82
C THR A 102 -20.92 -3.97 -9.73
N TRP A 103 -20.26 -4.74 -10.59
CA TRP A 103 -18.83 -4.61 -10.83
C TRP A 103 -18.54 -3.31 -11.59
N CYS A 104 -17.50 -2.60 -11.17
CA CYS A 104 -17.02 -1.40 -11.83
C CYS A 104 -15.66 -1.64 -12.46
N ILE A 105 -15.48 -1.14 -13.68
CA ILE A 105 -14.24 -1.28 -14.44
C ILE A 105 -13.56 0.09 -14.49
N SER A 106 -12.34 0.16 -13.96
CA SER A 106 -11.49 1.35 -14.00
C SER A 106 -10.15 1.05 -14.69
N SER A 107 -9.51 2.11 -15.19
CA SER A 107 -8.12 2.08 -15.63
C SER A 107 -7.35 3.07 -14.76
N GLU A 108 -6.22 2.65 -14.22
CA GLU A 108 -5.46 3.44 -13.26
C GLU A 108 -3.98 3.42 -13.62
N SER A 109 -3.33 4.58 -13.49
CA SER A 109 -1.89 4.70 -13.55
C SER A 109 -1.38 5.24 -12.21
N MET A 110 -0.50 4.49 -11.57
CA MET A 110 0.23 4.94 -10.40
C MET A 110 1.67 5.17 -10.80
N ALA A 111 2.19 6.34 -10.47
CA ALA A 111 3.62 6.62 -10.49
C ALA A 111 4.13 6.58 -9.05
N ALA A 112 5.39 6.20 -8.87
CA ALA A 112 6.00 6.02 -7.54
C ALA A 112 6.03 7.31 -6.69
N ASP A 113 5.69 8.47 -7.26
CA ASP A 113 5.62 9.78 -6.62
C ASP A 113 4.25 10.07 -5.96
N THR A 114 4.01 9.42 -4.82
CA THR A 114 3.21 9.87 -3.64
C THR A 114 1.82 10.51 -3.77
N ASN A 115 1.21 10.71 -4.94
CA ASN A 115 -0.14 11.27 -5.02
C ASN A 115 -1.00 10.49 -6.01
N MET A 116 -1.99 9.78 -5.48
CA MET A 116 -3.11 9.22 -6.26
C MET A 116 -3.74 10.35 -7.08
N SER A 117 -3.54 10.33 -8.40
CA SER A 117 -4.41 11.04 -9.33
C SER A 117 -5.22 9.99 -10.08
N GLU A 118 -6.45 9.78 -9.62
CA GLU A 118 -7.52 9.21 -10.42
C GLU A 118 -7.84 10.22 -11.54
N THR A 119 -7.82 9.78 -12.80
CA THR A 119 -8.31 10.55 -13.96
C THR A 119 -9.48 9.83 -14.59
#